data_AF-A0A8C4SRE6-F1
#
_entry.id   AF-A0A8C4SRE6-F1
#
_cell.length_a   1.000
_cell.length_b   1.000
_cell.length_c   1.000
_cell.angle_alpha   90.00
_cell.angle_beta   90.00
_cell.angle_gamma   90.00
#
_symmetry.space_group_name_H-M   'P 1'
#
loop_
_entity.id
_entity.type
_entity.pdbx_description
1 polymer ?
#
loop_
_entity_poly.entity_id
_entity_poly.type
_entity_poly.pdbx_seq_one_letter_code
_entity_poly.pdbx_strand_id
1 'polypeptide(L)' 'MEFEELGIREECGVFGCVAAGQWPTQLEVAQVITLGLVALQHRGQESAGIVTSDGWYITLCHLEIHRSLFNFILGCLQ' A
#
# COMPACT_ATOMS: atom_id res chain seq x y z
N MET A 1 -6.72 9.06 32.94
CA MET A 1 -6.69 8.03 31.88
C MET A 1 -6.09 8.73 30.68
N GLU A 2 -4.76 8.71 30.60
CA GLU A 2 -4.04 9.18 29.41
C GLU A 2 -4.53 8.40 28.19
N PHE A 3 -5.15 9.10 27.24
CA PHE A 3 -5.14 8.62 25.87
C PHE A 3 -3.73 8.89 25.36
N GLU A 4 -2.86 7.90 25.51
CA GLU A 4 -1.54 7.95 24.89
C GLU A 4 -1.70 8.18 23.40
N GLU A 5 -0.95 9.18 22.96
CA GLU A 5 -0.82 9.73 21.64
C GLU A 5 -0.28 8.67 20.65
N LEU A 6 -1.16 7.76 20.21
CA LEU A 6 -0.93 6.81 19.11
C LEU A 6 -1.02 7.51 17.74
N GLY A 7 -0.62 8.78 17.65
CA GLY A 7 -0.43 9.44 16.38
C GLY A 7 0.80 8.84 15.71
N ILE A 8 0.70 8.50 14.42
CA ILE A 8 1.87 8.16 13.59
C ILE A 8 2.88 9.31 13.77
N ARG A 9 3.99 9.03 14.45
CA ARG A 9 4.94 10.04 14.92
C ARG A 9 5.95 10.49 13.85
N GLU A 10 5.93 9.81 12.71
CA GLU A 10 6.77 10.08 11.55
C GLU A 10 5.88 10.48 10.36
N GLU A 11 6.45 11.12 9.34
CA GLU A 11 5.75 11.58 8.13
C GLU A 11 5.21 10.39 7.29
N CYS A 12 4.64 9.31 7.83
CA CYS A 12 4.15 8.20 7.01
C CYS A 12 2.82 8.55 6.32
N GLY A 13 2.63 8.04 5.10
CA GLY A 13 1.38 8.16 4.34
C GLY A 13 0.63 6.83 4.28
N VAL A 14 -0.71 6.88 4.34
CA VAL A 14 -1.58 5.70 4.20
C VAL A 14 -2.51 5.90 3.00
N PHE A 15 -2.64 4.86 2.18
CA PHE A 15 -3.59 4.82 1.08
C PHE A 15 -4.36 3.49 1.10
N GLY A 16 -5.68 3.55 0.89
CA GLY A 16 -6.56 2.38 0.88
C GLY A 16 -7.44 2.38 -0.37
N CYS A 17 -7.68 1.19 -0.92
CA CYS A 17 -8.59 0.97 -2.04
C CYS A 17 -9.46 -0.25 -1.75
N VAL A 18 -10.76 -0.13 -2.05
CA VAL A 18 -11.72 -1.24 -1.99
C VAL A 18 -12.47 -1.24 -3.30
N ALA A 19 -12.49 -2.39 -3.98
CA ALA A 19 -13.29 -2.55 -5.18
C ALA A 19 -14.77 -2.75 -4.79
N ALA A 20 -15.66 -2.01 -5.45
CA ALA A 20 -17.10 -2.22 -5.34
C ALA A 20 -17.57 -3.25 -6.39
N GLY A 21 -18.57 -4.03 -6.05
CA GLY A 21 -19.19 -5.00 -6.95
C GLY A 21 -18.95 -6.45 -6.57
N GLN A 22 -19.29 -7.36 -7.49
CA GLN A 22 -19.16 -8.80 -7.28
C GLN A 22 -17.72 -9.24 -7.57
N TRP A 23 -17.17 -10.09 -6.71
CA TRP A 23 -15.82 -10.64 -6.87
C TRP A 23 -15.84 -11.86 -7.82
N PRO A 24 -14.84 -12.03 -8.70
CA PRO A 24 -13.67 -11.17 -8.93
C PRO A 24 -14.00 -9.90 -9.72
N THR A 25 -13.46 -8.78 -9.26
CA THR A 25 -13.54 -7.50 -10.00
C THR A 25 -12.49 -7.46 -11.12
N GLN A 26 -12.74 -6.68 -12.17
CA GLN A 26 -11.73 -6.37 -13.18
C GLN A 26 -10.67 -5.38 -12.67
N LEU A 27 -10.89 -4.75 -11.51
CA LEU A 27 -9.96 -3.81 -10.91
C LEU A 27 -8.90 -4.55 -10.09
N GLU A 28 -7.63 -4.36 -10.44
CA GLU A 28 -6.54 -4.85 -9.62
C GLU A 28 -6.25 -3.88 -8.46
N VAL A 29 -6.80 -4.17 -7.28
CA VAL A 29 -6.71 -3.32 -6.08
C VAL A 29 -5.24 -3.05 -5.67
N ALA A 30 -4.35 -4.02 -5.85
CA ALA A 30 -2.92 -3.89 -5.53
C ALA A 30 -2.23 -2.80 -6.39
N GLN A 31 -2.50 -2.75 -7.69
CA GLN A 31 -2.00 -1.68 -8.57
C GLN A 31 -2.48 -0.31 -8.12
N VAL A 32 -3.77 -0.18 -7.79
CA VAL A 32 -4.33 1.12 -7.37
C VAL A 32 -3.69 1.58 -6.07
N ILE A 33 -3.52 0.69 -5.10
CA ILE A 33 -2.83 1.00 -3.84
C ILE A 33 -1.39 1.43 -4.12
N THR A 34 -0.70 0.72 -5.01
CA THR A 34 0.68 1.04 -5.39
C THR A 34 0.79 2.44 -5.98
N LEU A 35 -0.08 2.81 -6.91
CA LEU A 35 -0.11 4.17 -7.49
C LEU A 35 -0.43 5.24 -6.43
N GLY A 36 -1.33 4.94 -5.49
CA GLY A 36 -1.62 5.82 -4.35
C GLY A 36 -0.41 6.06 -3.46
N LEU A 37 0.35 5.00 -3.14
CA LEU A 37 1.59 5.10 -2.36
C LEU A 37 2.68 5.87 -3.11
N VAL A 38 2.79 5.72 -4.44
CA VAL A 38 3.69 6.52 -5.28
C VAL A 38 3.34 8.01 -5.17
N ALA A 39 2.05 8.39 -5.17
CA ALA A 39 1.65 9.79 -4.98
C ALA A 39 2.04 10.33 -3.60
N LEU A 40 2.13 9.47 -2.58
CA LEU A 40 2.49 9.80 -1.21
C LEU A 40 4.00 9.67 -0.91
N GLN A 41 4.85 9.40 -1.90
CA GLN A 41 6.31 9.21 -1.70
C GLN A 41 7.00 10.36 -0.95
N HIS A 42 6.42 11.57 -1.00
CA HIS A 42 6.99 12.76 -0.36
C HIS A 42 6.90 12.70 1.16
N ARG A 43 6.14 11.74 1.69
CA ARG A 43 5.91 11.53 3.11
C ARG A 43 6.83 10.42 3.66
N GLY A 44 7.02 9.32 2.94
CA GLY A 44 7.95 8.25 3.34
C GLY A 44 8.85 7.80 2.18
N GLN A 45 10.16 7.81 2.41
CA GLN A 45 11.17 7.42 1.41
C GLN A 45 11.97 6.17 1.78
N GLU A 46 11.63 5.49 2.87
CA GLU A 46 12.44 4.39 3.43
C GLU A 46 11.80 3.03 3.16
N SER A 47 10.49 2.90 3.32
CA SER A 47 9.75 1.66 3.07
C SER A 47 8.26 1.91 2.85
N ALA A 48 7.57 0.93 2.27
CA ALA A 48 6.13 0.84 2.16
C ALA A 48 5.67 -0.62 2.37
N GLY A 49 4.41 -0.79 2.77
CA GLY A 49 3.76 -2.09 2.86
C GLY A 49 2.43 -2.07 2.14
N ILE A 50 2.09 -3.18 1.47
CA ILE A 50 0.78 -3.38 0.84
C ILE A 50 0.17 -4.66 1.42
N VAL A 51 -1.09 -4.56 1.83
CA VAL A 51 -1.90 -5.70 2.24
C VAL A 51 -3.15 -5.70 1.37
N THR A 52 -3.41 -6.82 0.71
CA THR A 52 -4.64 -7.02 -0.07
C THR A 52 -5.34 -8.30 0.37
N SER A 53 -6.65 -8.35 0.15
CA SER A 53 -7.45 -9.55 0.38
C SER A 53 -8.57 -9.64 -0.65
N ASP A 54 -8.84 -10.85 -1.09
CA ASP A 54 -9.99 -11.21 -1.93
C ASP A 54 -11.18 -11.73 -1.12
N GLY A 55 -11.11 -11.62 0.22
CA GLY A 55 -12.09 -12.15 1.17
C GLY A 55 -11.87 -13.61 1.57
N TRP A 56 -10.97 -14.34 0.90
CA TRP A 56 -10.62 -15.72 1.22
C TRP A 56 -9.18 -15.83 1.72
N TYR A 57 -8.29 -15.08 1.10
CA TYR A 57 -6.86 -15.05 1.37
C TYR A 57 -6.40 -13.62 1.61
N ILE A 58 -5.31 -13.48 2.36
CA ILE A 58 -4.63 -12.21 2.60
C ILE A 58 -3.22 -12.33 1.99
N THR A 59 -2.86 -11.34 1.18
CA THR A 59 -1.53 -11.21 0.58
C THR A 59 -0.82 -10.03 1.21
N LEU A 60 0.42 -10.27 1.66
CA LEU A 60 1.27 -9.26 2.29
C LEU A 60 2.51 -9.03 1.41
N CYS A 61 2.76 -7.79 1.05
CA CYS A 61 3.95 -7.37 0.34
C CYS A 61 4.68 -6.28 1.14
N HIS A 62 5.94 -6.52 1.47
CA HIS A 62 6.82 -5.52 2.04
C HIS A 62 7.70 -4.92 0.94
N LEU A 63 7.81 -3.60 0.89
CA LEU A 63 8.56 -2.87 -0.11
C LEU A 63 9.60 -1.99 0.60
N GLU A 64 10.88 -2.24 0.35
CA GLU A 64 11.93 -1.29 0.71
C GLU A 64 12.00 -0.20 -0.37
N ILE A 65 11.71 1.06 0.01
CA ILE A 65 11.75 2.18 -0.93
C ILE A 65 13.19 2.65 -0.98
N HIS A 66 14.02 2.02 -1.81
CA HIS A 66 15.22 2.71 -2.28
C HIS A 66 14.84 3.54 -3.51
N ARG A 67 15.59 4.59 -3.84
CA ARG A 67 15.38 5.59 -4.93
C ARG A 67 15.02 5.05 -6.35
N SER A 68 14.86 3.75 -6.52
CA SER A 68 14.49 3.01 -7.74
C SER A 68 13.07 2.38 -7.66
N LEU A 69 12.10 3.10 -7.06
CA LEU A 69 10.69 2.70 -6.90
C LEU A 69 10.04 2.21 -8.21
N PHE A 70 10.51 2.68 -9.38
CA PHE A 70 9.85 2.44 -10.66
C PHE A 70 10.08 1.03 -11.26
N ASN A 71 11.27 0.43 -11.08
CA ASN A 71 11.60 -0.84 -11.73
C ASN A 71 11.18 -2.07 -10.91
N PHE A 72 10.93 -1.91 -9.61
CA PHE A 72 10.59 -3.03 -8.71
C PHE A 72 9.08 -3.27 -8.61
N ILE A 73 8.25 -2.22 -8.75
CA ILE A 73 6.78 -2.31 -8.76
C ILE A 73 6.26 -3.26 -9.85
N LEU A 74 6.90 -3.31 -11.03
CA LEU A 74 6.54 -4.27 -12.08
C LEU A 74 6.79 -5.74 -11.67
N GLY A 75 7.76 -6.01 -10.78
CA GLY A 75 8.14 -7.37 -10.39
C GLY A 75 7.22 -8.02 -9.35
N CYS A 76 6.47 -7.24 -8.57
CA CYS A 76 5.44 -7.75 -7.65
C CYS A 76 4.07 -7.97 -8.32
N LEU A 77 3.91 -7.53 -9.57
CA LEU A 77 2.71 -7.68 -10.39
C LEU A 77 2.75 -8.92 -11.32
N GLN A 78 3.81 -9.74 -11.20
CA GLN A 78 4.00 -10.98 -11.96
C GLN A 78 3.91 -12.20 -11.04
#